data_AF-A0A5A7MMP1-F1
#
_entry.id   AF-A0A5A7MMP1-F1
#
_cell.length_a   1.000
_cell.length_b   1.000
_cell.length_c   1.000
_cell.angle_alpha   90.00
_cell.angle_beta   90.00
_cell.angle_gamma   90.00
#
_symmetry.space_group_name_H-M   'P 1'
#
loop_
_entity.id
_entity.type
_entity.pdbx_description
1 polymer ?
#
loop_
_entity_poly.entity_id
_entity_poly.type
_entity_poly.pdbx_seq_one_letter_code
_entity_poly.pdbx_strand_id
1 'polypeptide(L)' 'MSPAFVLLLCLFIDLVGFGIILPILPFIVQSFGGGEMTGGLLFGIYAAMAALFGPLWGRLSDRIGRKRA' A
#
# COMPACT_ATOMS: atom_id res chain seq x y z
N MET A 1 -17.51 14.82 -12.15
CA MET A 1 -16.17 14.89 -11.52
C MET A 1 -15.16 14.40 -12.53
N SER A 2 -14.02 15.09 -12.71
CA SER A 2 -13.01 14.61 -13.66
C SER A 2 -12.41 13.28 -13.17
N PRO A 3 -12.05 12.34 -14.06
CA PRO A 3 -11.42 11.08 -13.66
C PRO A 3 -10.15 11.28 -12.81
N ALA A 4 -9.39 12.33 -13.10
CA ALA A 4 -8.21 12.70 -12.33
C ALA A 4 -8.52 13.07 -10.88
N PHE A 5 -9.65 13.73 -10.61
CA PHE A 5 -10.05 14.07 -9.24
C PHE A 5 -10.39 12.82 -8.42
N VAL A 6 -11.04 11.83 -9.05
CA VAL A 6 -11.35 10.55 -8.38
C VAL A 6 -10.06 9.80 -8.03
N LEU A 7 -9.11 9.72 -8.98
CA LEU A 7 -7.80 9.10 -8.73
C LEU A 7 -7.01 9.81 -7.63
N LEU A 8 -7.02 11.15 -7.63
CA LEU A 8 -6.38 11.96 -6.60
C LEU A 8 -6.98 11.66 -5.22
N LEU A 9 -8.31 11.59 -5.12
CA LEU A 9 -8.98 11.32 -3.86
C LEU A 9 -8.67 9.90 -3.36
N CYS A 10 -8.67 8.90 -4.25
CA CYS A 10 -8.26 7.55 -3.91
C CYS A 10 -6.82 7.51 -3.39
N LEU A 11 -5.88 8.15 -4.09
CA LEU A 11 -4.49 8.21 -3.67
C LEU A 11 -4.32 8.94 -2.34
N PHE A 12 -5.06 10.03 -2.14
CA PHE A 12 -5.03 10.78 -0.89
C PHE A 12 -5.46 9.91 0.29
N ILE A 13 -6.59 9.20 0.17
CA ILE A 13 -7.09 8.31 1.23
C ILE A 13 -6.08 7.18 1.50
N ASP A 14 -5.51 6.59 0.45
CA ASP A 14 -4.50 5.53 0.56
C ASP A 14 -3.26 6.01 1.34
N LEU A 15 -2.71 7.17 0.97
CA LEU A 15 -1.53 7.74 1.63
C LEU A 15 -1.80 8.13 3.09
N VAL A 16 -3.00 8.64 3.40
CA VAL A 16 -3.39 8.92 4.79
C VAL A 16 -3.45 7.64 5.61
N GLY A 17 -4.11 6.60 5.09
CA GLY A 17 -4.15 5.29 5.75
C GLY A 17 -2.76 4.72 5.98
N PHE A 18 -1.88 4.82 4.97
CA PHE A 18 -0.50 4.37 5.06
C PHE A 18 0.29 5.15 6.12
N GLY A 19 0.15 6.48 6.15
CA GLY A 19 0.78 7.35 7.14
C GLY A 19 0.33 7.09 8.58
N ILE A 20 -0.88 6.56 8.77
CA ILE A 20 -1.39 6.14 10.08
C ILE A 20 -0.88 4.75 10.45
N ILE A 21 -0.94 3.79 9.53
CA ILE A 21 -0.62 2.38 9.81
C ILE A 21 0.87 2.18 10.07
N LEU A 22 1.76 2.78 9.28
CA LEU A 22 3.21 2.58 9.42
C LEU A 22 3.74 2.85 10.85
N PRO A 23 3.47 4.01 11.49
CA PRO A 23 3.95 4.27 12.85
C PRO A 23 3.23 3.43 13.91
N ILE A 24 2.00 2.99 13.65
CA ILE A 24 1.20 2.20 14.60
C ILE A 24 1.59 0.71 14.56
N LEU A 25 2.05 0.21 13.41
CA LEU A 25 2.43 -1.19 13.21
C LEU A 25 3.38 -1.75 14.29
N PRO A 26 4.48 -1.08 14.71
CA PRO A 26 5.34 -1.61 15.77
C PRO A 26 4.61 -1.81 17.10
N PHE A 27 3.67 -0.91 17.44
CA PHE A 27 2.87 -1.04 18.67
C PHE A 27 1.86 -2.20 18.58
N ILE A 28 1.28 -2.42 17.40
CA ILE A 28 0.43 -3.59 17.13
C ILE A 28 1.25 -4.86 17.28
N VAL A 29 2.42 -4.94 16.64
CA VAL A 29 3.29 -6.12 16.74
C VAL A 29 3.64 -6.44 18.19
N GLN A 30 3.97 -5.41 18.99
CA GLN A 30 4.24 -5.57 20.42
C GLN A 30 3.01 -6.04 21.21
N SER A 31 1.81 -5.53 20.92
CA SER A 31 0.59 -5.94 21.64
C SER A 31 0.21 -7.41 21.39
N PHE A 32 0.64 -7.98 20.26
CA PHE A 32 0.52 -9.41 19.95
C PHE A 32 1.69 -10.26 20.45
N GLY A 33 2.61 -9.70 21.24
CA GLY A 33 3.79 -10.40 21.76
C GLY A 33 4.94 -10.57 20.75
N GLY A 34 4.87 -9.88 19.60
CA GLY A 34 5.93 -9.86 18.60
C GLY A 34 7.05 -8.87 18.97
N GLY A 35 8.28 -9.21 18.59
CA GLY A 35 9.45 -8.36 18.81
C GLY A 35 9.83 -7.49 17.60
N GLU A 36 10.94 -6.76 17.72
CA GLU A 36 11.47 -5.89 16.66
C GLU A 36 11.70 -6.64 15.33
N MET A 37 12.19 -7.88 15.41
CA MET A 37 12.42 -8.72 14.23
C MET A 37 11.11 -9.04 13.49
N THR A 38 10.01 -9.28 14.21
CA THR A 38 8.69 -9.51 13.59
C THR A 38 8.21 -8.26 12.87
N GLY A 39 8.35 -7.08 13.49
CA GLY A 39 8.00 -5.80 12.85
C GLY A 39 8.83 -5.55 11.60
N GLY A 40 10.16 -5.71 11.68
CA GLY A 40 11.06 -5.58 10.54
C GLY A 40 10.73 -6.55 9.40
N LEU A 41 10.39 -7.80 9.72
CA LEU A 41 9.98 -8.79 8.74
C LEU A 41 8.66 -8.41 8.05
N LEU A 42 7.68 -7.87 8.78
CA LEU A 42 6.43 -7.41 8.19
C LEU A 42 6.64 -6.25 7.21
N PHE A 43 7.49 -5.26 7.56
CA PHE A 43 7.88 -4.21 6.62
C PHE A 43 8.63 -4.77 5.40
N GLY A 44 9.53 -5.72 5.62
CA GLY A 44 10.28 -6.39 4.55
C GLY A 44 9.36 -7.17 3.60
N ILE A 45 8.41 -7.93 4.14
CA ILE A 45 7.40 -8.65 3.36
C ILE A 45 6.53 -7.66 2.59
N TYR A 46 6.08 -6.57 3.21
CA TYR A 46 5.31 -5.53 2.52
C TYR A 46 6.09 -4.98 1.32
N ALA A 47 7.35 -4.59 1.50
CA ALA A 47 8.18 -4.08 0.42
C ALA A 47 8.43 -5.12 -0.68
N ALA A 48 8.69 -6.38 -0.31
CA ALA A 48 8.87 -7.48 -1.26
C ALA A 48 7.61 -7.75 -2.08
N MET A 49 6.44 -7.79 -1.43
CA MET A 49 5.15 -7.96 -2.12
C MET A 49 4.85 -6.76 -3.01
N ALA A 50 5.11 -5.53 -2.57
CA ALA A 50 4.95 -4.34 -3.39
C ALA A 50 5.87 -4.37 -4.63
N ALA A 51 7.12 -4.83 -4.49
CA ALA A 51 8.05 -4.96 -5.62
C ALA A 51 7.62 -6.06 -6.61
N LEU A 52 7.11 -7.19 -6.11
CA LEU A 52 6.65 -8.31 -6.95
C LEU A 52 5.32 -8.01 -7.63
N PHE A 53 4.34 -7.50 -6.88
CA PHE A 53 2.97 -7.31 -7.35
C PHE A 53 2.69 -5.90 -7.89
N GLY A 54 3.48 -4.89 -7.54
CA GLY A 54 3.34 -3.53 -8.08
C GLY A 54 3.36 -3.49 -9.62
N PRO A 55 4.36 -4.11 -10.29
CA PRO A 55 4.39 -4.19 -11.75
C PRO A 55 3.23 -4.99 -12.33
N LEU A 56 2.80 -6.06 -11.64
CA LEU A 56 1.66 -6.88 -12.06
C LEU A 56 0.37 -6.06 -12.08
N TRP A 57 0.09 -5.33 -11.00
CA TRP A 57 -1.08 -4.45 -10.89
C TRP A 57 -1.02 -3.27 -11.87
N GLY A 58 0.17 -2.67 -12.07
CA GLY A 58 0.35 -1.62 -13.07
C GLY A 58 -0.01 -2.09 -14.48
N ARG A 59 0.52 -3.24 -14.91
CA ARG A 59 0.22 -3.82 -16.23
C ARG A 59 -1.25 -4.23 -16.36
N LEU A 60 -1.86 -4.72 -15.28
CA LEU A 60 -3.28 -5.08 -15.29
C LEU A 60 -4.16 -3.83 -15.41
N SER A 61 -3.82 -2.76 -14.69
CA SER A 61 -4.48 -1.45 -14.78
C SER A 61 -4.36 -0.87 -16.19
N ASP A 62 -3.18 -0.92 -16.79
CA ASP A 62 -2.97 -0.46 -18.17
C ASP A 62 -3.80 -1.24 -19.20
N ARG A 63 -4.12 -2.51 -18.93
CA ARG A 63 -4.92 -3.35 -19.83
C ARG A 63 -6.42 -3.16 -19.65
N ILE A 64 -6.89 -3.06 -18.41
CA ILE A 64 -8.33 -3.00 -18.09
C ILE A 64 -8.84 -1.56 -18.06
N GLY A 65 -8.07 -0.64 -17.49
CA GLY A 65 -8.46 0.76 -17.28
C GLY A 65 -8.10 1.71 -18.43
N ARG A 66 -7.07 1.40 -19.22
CA ARG A 66 -6.56 2.32 -20.27
C ARG A 66 -7.30 2.23 -21.61
N LYS A 67 -8.61 1.94 -21.61
CA LYS A 67 -9.47 2.13 -22.79
C LYS A 67 -10.03 3.56 -22.78
N ARG A 68 -9.29 4.45 -23.46
CA ARG A 68 -9.61 5.84 -23.85
C ARG A 68 -9.58 6.88 -22.72
N ALA A 69 -8.38 7.42 -22.48
CA ALA A 69 -8.25 8.86 -22.31
C ALA A 69 -8.29 9.51 -23.69
#